data_AF-A0A8T3LL25-F1
#
_entry.id   AF-A0A8T3LL25-F1
#
_cell.length_a   1.000
_cell.length_b   1.000
_cell.length_c   1.000
_cell.angle_alpha   90.00
_cell.angle_beta   90.00
_cell.angle_gamma   90.00
#
_symmetry.space_group_name_H-M   'P 1'
#
loop_
_entity.id
_entity.type
_entity.pdbx_description
1 polymer ?
#
loop_
_entity_poly.entity_id
_entity_poly.type
_entity_poly.pdbx_seq_one_letter_code
_entity_poly.pdbx_strand_id
1 'polypeptide(L)'
;KQIPAPAALFGYSHLYGGVPGGQAEYVRVPKGNVGPFKVPPLLSDDKALFLSDILPTAWQAAKNAQIQQGSSVAVYGAGPVGLLTIACARLLGAE
;
A
#
# COMPACT_ATOMS: atom_id res chain seq x y z
N LYS A 1 0.28 5.37 32.06
CA LYS A 1 -0.82 4.74 31.28
C LYS A 1 -0.22 4.22 29.98
N GLN A 2 -0.44 2.95 29.63
CA GLN A 2 0.06 2.39 28.37
C GLN A 2 -0.80 2.95 27.22
N ILE A 3 -0.18 3.64 26.28
CA ILE A 3 -0.86 4.16 25.09
C ILE A 3 -1.03 2.98 24.12
N PRO A 4 -2.27 2.62 23.72
CA PRO A 4 -2.47 1.57 22.74
C PRO A 4 -1.86 1.97 21.39
N ALA A 5 -1.27 1.01 20.69
CA ALA A 5 -0.68 1.25 19.37
C ALA A 5 -1.77 1.75 18.38
N PRO A 6 -1.47 2.75 17.52
CA PRO A 6 -2.44 3.32 16.60
C PRO A 6 -2.76 2.39 15.42
N ALA A 7 -1.92 1.39 15.15
CA ALA A 7 -2.15 0.34 14.17
C ALA A 7 -1.43 -0.95 14.56
N ALA A 8 -1.68 -2.03 13.80
CA ALA A 8 -1.01 -3.31 13.92
C ALA A 8 -0.36 -3.65 12.56
N LEU A 9 0.89 -3.21 12.38
CA LEU A 9 1.62 -3.35 11.12
C LEU A 9 2.56 -4.56 11.18
N PHE A 10 2.51 -5.42 10.17
CA PHE A 10 3.38 -6.58 10.05
C PHE A 10 4.85 -6.15 9.87
N GLY A 11 5.74 -6.72 10.68
CA GLY A 11 7.18 -6.50 10.58
C GLY A 11 7.64 -5.12 11.06
N TYR A 12 6.80 -4.36 11.74
CA TYR A 12 7.13 -3.02 12.21
C TYR A 12 7.40 -2.96 13.73
N SER A 13 7.91 -1.82 14.20
CA SER A 13 8.29 -1.64 15.59
C SER A 13 7.12 -1.80 16.56
N HIS A 14 7.42 -1.96 17.85
CA HIS A 14 6.42 -2.04 18.92
C HIS A 14 5.52 -0.80 19.01
N LEU A 15 5.91 0.33 18.41
CA LEU A 15 5.06 1.51 18.28
C LEU A 15 3.78 1.24 17.48
N TYR A 16 3.82 0.29 16.54
CA TYR A 16 2.68 -0.10 15.70
C TYR A 16 2.29 -1.57 15.91
N GLY A 17 2.27 -2.00 17.17
CA GLY A 17 1.70 -3.27 17.59
C GLY A 17 2.68 -4.45 17.62
N GLY A 18 3.89 -4.30 17.09
CA GLY A 18 4.93 -5.34 17.18
C GLY A 18 4.52 -6.68 16.57
N VAL A 19 3.74 -6.65 15.48
CA VAL A 19 3.28 -7.86 14.80
C VAL A 19 4.44 -8.43 13.97
N PRO A 20 4.79 -9.73 14.10
CA PRO A 20 5.82 -10.34 13.27
C PRO A 20 5.55 -10.18 11.77
N GLY A 21 6.60 -9.94 10.99
CA GLY A 21 6.52 -9.76 9.53
C GLY A 21 6.39 -11.06 8.74
N GLY A 22 6.29 -10.93 7.41
CA GLY A 22 6.14 -12.06 6.49
C GLY A 22 7.43 -12.62 5.89
N GLN A 23 8.61 -12.08 6.24
CA GLN A 23 9.91 -12.62 5.82
C GLN A 23 10.28 -13.85 6.66
N ALA A 24 9.44 -14.88 6.57
CA ALA A 24 9.52 -16.15 7.29
C ALA A 24 8.77 -17.23 6.50
N GLU A 25 8.93 -18.50 6.87
CA GLU A 25 8.21 -19.61 6.23
C GLU A 25 6.69 -19.54 6.45
N TYR A 26 6.24 -18.90 7.53
CA TYR A 26 4.83 -18.73 7.87
C TYR A 26 4.56 -17.33 8.43
N VAL A 27 3.39 -16.77 8.11
CA VAL A 27 2.91 -15.49 8.66
C VAL A 27 1.59 -15.70 9.40
N ARG A 28 1.50 -15.19 10.63
CA ARG A 28 0.25 -15.21 11.40
C ARG A 28 -0.61 -14.01 11.01
N VAL A 29 -1.66 -14.23 10.22
CA VAL A 29 -2.61 -13.18 9.83
C VAL A 29 -3.80 -13.12 10.82
N PRO A 30 -3.92 -12.08 11.66
CA PRO A 30 -5.10 -11.89 12.49
C PRO A 30 -6.32 -11.59 11.61
N LYS A 31 -7.50 -12.10 11.99
CA LYS A 31 -8.75 -11.92 11.21
C LYS A 31 -8.58 -12.31 9.73
N GLY A 32 -8.02 -13.49 9.48
CA GLY A 32 -7.74 -14.00 8.13
C GLY A 32 -8.97 -14.12 7.20
N ASN A 33 -10.17 -14.01 7.75
CA ASN A 33 -11.44 -13.97 7.02
C ASN A 33 -11.88 -12.55 6.60
N VAL A 34 -11.14 -11.49 6.94
CA VAL A 34 -11.52 -10.09 6.67
C VAL A 34 -10.55 -9.41 5.70
N GLY A 35 -9.24 -9.46 5.98
CA GLY A 35 -8.24 -8.71 5.21
C GLY A 35 -7.78 -9.42 3.92
N PRO A 36 -7.27 -10.66 4.02
CA PRO A 36 -6.80 -11.38 2.85
C PRO A 36 -7.92 -11.79 1.91
N PHE A 37 -7.60 -11.82 0.62
CA PHE A 37 -8.42 -12.44 -0.41
C PHE A 37 -7.54 -13.32 -1.30
N LYS A 38 -8.15 -14.27 -2.00
CA LYS A 38 -7.42 -15.11 -2.96
C LYS A 38 -7.00 -14.27 -4.16
N VAL A 39 -5.70 -14.24 -4.45
CA VAL A 39 -5.18 -13.56 -5.64
C VAL A 39 -5.78 -14.20 -6.89
N PRO A 40 -6.37 -13.43 -7.82
CA PRO A 40 -6.89 -13.96 -9.07
C PRO A 40 -5.78 -14.59 -9.92
N PRO A 41 -6.04 -15.69 -10.66
CA PRO A 41 -5.02 -16.41 -11.41
C PRO A 41 -4.43 -15.61 -12.60
N LEU A 42 -5.03 -14.47 -12.94
CA LEU A 42 -4.54 -13.57 -14.00
C LEU A 42 -3.25 -12.83 -13.60
N LEU A 43 -2.92 -12.77 -12.31
CA LEU A 43 -1.77 -12.03 -11.80
C LEU A 43 -0.70 -13.00 -11.28
N SER A 44 0.54 -12.80 -11.73
CA SER A 44 1.70 -13.46 -11.11
C SER A 44 1.98 -12.86 -9.73
N ASP A 45 2.60 -13.64 -8.85
CA ASP A 45 2.94 -13.22 -7.49
C ASP A 45 3.77 -11.92 -7.47
N ASP A 46 4.78 -11.79 -8.35
CA ASP A 46 5.61 -10.58 -8.44
C ASP A 46 4.82 -9.31 -8.77
N LYS A 47 3.70 -9.44 -9.49
CA LYS A 47 2.81 -8.30 -9.79
C LYS A 47 1.85 -8.07 -8.64
N ALA A 48 1.29 -9.13 -8.07
CA ALA A 48 0.38 -9.06 -6.94
C ALA A 48 1.06 -8.50 -5.68
N LEU A 49 2.37 -8.73 -5.52
CA LEU A 49 3.16 -8.27 -4.38
C LEU A 49 3.02 -6.76 -4.16
N PHE A 50 3.05 -5.96 -5.23
CA PHE A 50 2.93 -4.50 -5.12
C PHE A 50 1.55 -4.04 -4.64
N LEU A 51 0.51 -4.86 -4.83
CA LEU A 51 -0.84 -4.60 -4.32
C LEU A 51 -0.95 -4.77 -2.79
N SER A 52 0.07 -5.29 -2.11
CA SER A 52 0.05 -5.46 -0.66
C SER A 52 0.30 -4.17 0.13
N ASP A 53 0.94 -3.18 -0.49
CA ASP A 53 1.29 -1.92 0.18
C ASP A 53 1.44 -0.76 -0.83
N ILE A 54 2.54 -0.74 -1.59
CA ILE A 54 2.99 0.50 -2.21
C ILE A 54 2.10 0.99 -3.36
N LEU A 55 1.44 0.10 -4.09
CA LEU A 55 0.51 0.49 -5.15
C LEU A 55 -0.81 1.04 -4.59
N PRO A 56 -1.51 0.38 -3.64
CA PRO A 56 -2.65 0.99 -2.96
C PRO A 56 -2.31 2.31 -2.26
N THR A 57 -1.13 2.41 -1.62
CA THR A 57 -0.65 3.65 -1.00
C THR A 57 -0.52 4.77 -2.04
N ALA A 58 0.08 4.48 -3.21
CA ALA A 58 0.19 5.43 -4.31
C ALA A 58 -1.17 5.83 -4.91
N TRP A 59 -2.05 4.86 -5.14
CA TRP A 59 -3.40 5.10 -5.64
C TRP A 59 -4.21 5.99 -4.69
N GLN A 60 -4.14 5.73 -3.38
CA GLN A 60 -4.80 6.54 -2.37
C GLN A 60 -4.26 7.97 -2.34
N ALA A 61 -2.94 8.15 -2.47
CA ALA A 61 -2.34 9.48 -2.57
C ALA A 61 -2.87 10.26 -3.78
N ALA A 62 -2.91 9.62 -4.96
CA ALA A 62 -3.42 10.22 -6.18
C ALA A 62 -4.94 10.55 -6.08
N LYS A 63 -5.73 9.67 -5.47
CA LYS A 63 -7.17 9.92 -5.21
C LYS A 63 -7.39 11.07 -4.22
N ASN A 64 -6.61 11.13 -3.15
CA ASN A 64 -6.70 12.20 -2.15
C ASN A 64 -6.28 13.56 -2.71
N ALA A 65 -5.41 13.58 -3.73
CA ALA A 65 -5.05 14.79 -4.46
C ALA A 65 -6.17 15.30 -5.40
N GLN A 66 -7.28 14.57 -5.52
CA GLN A 66 -8.47 14.96 -6.30
C GLN A 66 -8.14 15.32 -7.76
N ILE A 67 -7.23 14.56 -8.36
CA ILE A 67 -6.78 14.74 -9.74
C ILE A 67 -7.97 14.66 -10.70
N GLN A 68 -8.03 15.63 -11.62
CA GLN A 68 -8.98 15.70 -12.73
C GLN A 68 -8.24 15.70 -14.06
N GLN A 69 -8.98 15.49 -15.16
CA GLN A 69 -8.42 15.58 -16.51
C GLN A 69 -7.72 16.93 -16.73
N GLY A 70 -6.49 16.90 -17.24
CA GLY A 70 -5.65 18.08 -17.47
C GLY A 70 -4.97 18.66 -16.24
N SER A 71 -5.03 17.99 -15.07
CA SER A 71 -4.33 18.45 -13.87
C SER A 71 -2.82 18.37 -14.04
N SER A 72 -2.11 19.43 -13.64
CA SER A 72 -0.66 19.35 -13.42
C SER A 72 -0.37 18.95 -11.97
N VAL A 73 0.44 17.91 -11.77
CA VAL A 73 0.67 17.30 -10.45
C VAL A 73 2.17 17.28 -10.13
N ALA A 74 2.54 17.81 -8.96
CA ALA A 74 3.89 17.69 -8.42
C ALA A 74 3.97 16.52 -7.43
N VAL A 75 4.91 15.59 -7.64
CA VAL A 75 5.20 14.49 -6.72
C VAL A 75 6.56 14.69 -6.09
N TYR A 76 6.59 14.99 -4.79
CA TYR A 76 7.83 15.17 -4.03
C TYR A 76 8.35 13.82 -3.53
N GLY A 77 9.26 13.23 -4.30
CA GLY A 77 9.92 11.96 -4.00
C GLY A 77 9.74 10.94 -5.13
N ALA A 78 10.85 10.39 -5.63
CA ALA A 78 10.89 9.46 -6.76
C ALA A 78 11.27 8.02 -6.35
N GLY A 79 10.94 7.63 -5.12
CA GLY A 79 11.02 6.24 -4.68
C GLY A 79 9.88 5.38 -5.24
N PRO A 80 9.77 4.08 -4.85
CA PRO A 80 8.78 3.16 -5.40
C PRO A 80 7.34 3.67 -5.34
N VAL A 81 6.90 4.18 -4.17
CA VAL A 81 5.56 4.78 -4.01
C VAL A 81 5.39 6.00 -4.91
N GLY A 82 6.40 6.89 -4.98
CA GLY A 82 6.31 8.11 -5.80
C GLY A 82 6.19 7.82 -7.29
N LEU A 83 6.96 6.85 -7.80
CA LEU A 83 6.87 6.40 -9.19
C LEU A 83 5.49 5.82 -9.51
N LEU A 84 4.93 5.01 -8.61
CA LEU A 84 3.57 4.49 -8.76
C LEU A 84 2.52 5.60 -8.66
N THR A 85 2.71 6.61 -7.81
CA THR A 85 1.81 7.77 -7.71
C THR A 85 1.79 8.56 -9.01
N ILE A 86 2.94 8.74 -9.68
CA ILE A 86 3.03 9.38 -11.01
C ILE A 86 2.23 8.56 -12.03
N ALA A 87 2.38 7.23 -12.04
CA ALA A 87 1.62 6.36 -12.92
C ALA A 87 0.09 6.44 -12.65
N CYS A 88 -0.32 6.43 -11.38
CA CYS A 88 -1.71 6.61 -10.98
C CYS A 88 -2.26 7.99 -11.34
N ALA A 89 -1.47 9.05 -11.19
CA ALA A 89 -1.85 10.41 -11.55
C ALA A 89 -2.14 10.53 -13.05
N ARG A 90 -1.26 9.99 -13.90
CA ARG A 90 -1.49 9.91 -15.35
C ARG A 90 -2.74 9.11 -15.69
N LEU A 91 -2.96 7.98 -15.02
CA LEU A 91 -4.17 7.16 -15.20
C LEU A 91 -5.46 7.93 -14.84
N LEU A 92 -5.37 8.88 -13.90
CA LEU A 92 -6.48 9.75 -13.49
C LEU A 92 -6.61 11.02 -14.34
N GLY A 93 -5.79 11.18 -15.40
CA GLY A 93 -5.91 12.25 -16.37
C GLY A 93 -4.98 13.44 -16.14
N ALA A 94 -3.95 13.31 -15.30
CA ALA A 94 -2.91 14.34 -15.19
C ALA A 94 -2.02 14.40 -16.46
N GLU A 95 -1.56 15.60 -16.81
CA GLU A 95 -0.67 15.89 -17.96
C GLU A 95 0.73 16.36 -17.51
#